data_AF-A0A9E3DHA5-F1
#
_entry.id   AF-A0A9E3DHA5-F1
#
_cell.length_a   1.000
_cell.length_b   1.000
_cell.length_c   1.000
_cell.angle_alpha   90.00
_cell.angle_beta   90.00
_cell.angle_gamma   90.00
#
_symmetry.space_group_name_H-M   'P 1'
#
loop_
_entity.id
_entity.type
_entity.pdbx_description
1 polymer ?
#
loop_
_entity_poly.entity_id
_entity_poly.type
_entity_poly.pdbx_seq_one_letter_code
_entity_poly.pdbx_strand_id
1 'polypeptide(L)' 'MIAHLRGTILEKHPNQVIVDVGGVGYDVTIPVSTFSALPNSG' A
#
# COMPACT_ATOMS: atom_id res chain seq x y z
N MET A 1 -16.39 4.59 3.44
CA MET A 1 -15.35 5.63 3.26
C MET A 1 -14.20 5.27 4.19
N ILE A 2 -13.00 5.06 3.66
CA ILE A 2 -11.81 4.63 4.44
C ILE A 2 -10.90 5.84 4.57
N ALA A 3 -10.58 6.25 5.80
CA ALA A 3 -9.76 7.43 6.07
C ALA A 3 -8.27 7.11 6.23
N HIS A 4 -7.95 5.90 6.67
CA HIS A 4 -6.59 5.47 6.94
C HIS A 4 -6.50 3.94 6.83
N LEU A 5 -5.39 3.45 6.31
CA LEU A 5 -5.11 2.03 6.17
C LEU A 5 -3.76 1.73 6.82
N ARG A 6 -3.71 0.68 7.65
CA ARG A 6 -2.47 0.22 8.29
C ARG A 6 -2.39 -1.29 8.17
N GLY A 7 -1.26 -1.76 7.68
CA GLY A 7 -1.03 -3.18 7.46
C GLY A 7 0.35 -3.41 6.86
N THR A 8 0.48 -4.55 6.21
CA THR A 8 1.72 -5.04 5.64
C THR A 8 1.74 -4.81 4.13
N ILE A 9 2.85 -4.34 3.57
CA ILE A 9 2.95 -4.14 2.12
C ILE A 9 3.24 -5.49 1.47
N LEU A 10 2.25 -6.03 0.74
CA LEU A 10 2.39 -7.24 -0.06
C LEU A 10 3.16 -6.94 -1.35
N GLU A 11 2.66 -5.98 -2.12
CA GLU A 11 3.23 -5.60 -3.42
C GLU A 11 3.20 -4.08 -3.58
N LYS A 12 4.20 -3.50 -4.24
CA LYS A 12 4.23 -2.07 -4.55
C LYS A 12 4.60 -1.82 -6.00
N HIS A 13 3.86 -0.95 -6.64
CA HIS A 13 4.10 -0.41 -7.98
C HIS A 13 4.13 1.13 -7.92
N PRO A 14 4.70 1.80 -8.93
CA PRO A 14 4.83 3.26 -8.92
C PRO A 14 3.51 4.03 -8.73
N ASN A 15 2.38 3.44 -9.13
CA ASN A 15 1.05 4.06 -9.09
C ASN A 15 0.07 3.37 -8.11
N GLN A 16 0.44 2.23 -7.52
CA GLN A 16 -0.46 1.47 -6.65
C GLN A 16 0.32 0.62 -5.65
N VAL A 17 -0.29 0.30 -4.52
CA VAL A 17 0.28 -0.58 -3.50
C VAL A 17 -0.81 -1.51 -2.98
N ILE A 18 -0.45 -2.77 -2.76
CA ILE A 18 -1.31 -3.77 -2.13
C ILE A 18 -0.91 -3.89 -0.67
N VAL A 19 -1.85 -3.61 0.22
CA VAL A 19 -1.66 -3.68 1.67
C VAL A 19 -2.51 -4.81 2.24
N ASP A 20 -1.89 -5.79 2.88
CA ASP A 20 -2.59 -6.78 3.70
C ASP A 20 -3.01 -6.17 5.03
N VAL A 21 -4.31 -6.19 5.32
CA VAL A 21 -4.85 -5.82 6.62
C VAL A 21 -5.66 -7.00 7.16
N GLY A 22 -4.98 -7.88 7.89
CA GLY A 22 -5.63 -9.01 8.56
C GLY A 22 -6.18 -10.07 7.59
N GLY A 23 -5.46 -10.33 6.50
CA GLY A 23 -5.85 -11.30 5.47
C GLY A 23 -6.73 -10.72 4.35
N VAL A 24 -6.92 -9.41 4.31
CA VAL A 24 -7.61 -8.70 3.22
C VAL A 24 -6.60 -7.81 2.50
N GLY A 25 -6.39 -8.08 1.20
CA GLY A 25 -5.55 -7.27 0.33
C GLY A 25 -6.31 -6.04 -0.18
N TYR A 26 -5.82 -4.86 0.18
CA TYR A 26 -6.36 -3.58 -0.28
C TYR A 26 -5.48 -3.01 -1.38
N ASP A 27 -6.06 -2.82 -2.56
CA ASP A 27 -5.43 -2.06 -3.63
C ASP A 27 -5.61 -0.56 -3.36
N VAL A 28 -4.49 0.14 -3.21
CA VAL A 28 -4.46 1.58 -2.93
C VAL A 28 -3.67 2.28 -4.03
N THR A 29 -4.34 3.11 -4.81
CA THR A 29 -3.68 3.98 -5.78
C THR A 29 -2.92 5.08 -5.05
N ILE A 30 -1.63 5.20 -5.35
CA ILE A 30 -0.73 6.18 -4.72
C ILE A 30 0.03 6.98 -5.78
N PRO A 31 0.39 8.24 -5.50
CA PRO A 31 1.32 8.98 -6.35
C PRO A 31 2.73 8.36 -6.32
N VAL A 32 3.47 8.53 -7.42
CA VAL A 32 4.88 8.07 -7.53
C VAL A 32 5.77 8.67 -6.45
N SER A 33 5.51 9.91 -6.02
CA SER A 33 6.23 10.54 -4.91
C SER A 33 6.04 9.81 -3.58
N THR A 34 4.87 9.20 -3.36
CA THR A 34 4.59 8.40 -2.17
C THR A 34 5.25 7.03 -2.27
N PHE A 35 5.28 6.43 -3.46
CA PHE A 35 5.97 5.15 -3.69
C PHE A 35 7.43 5.16 -3.23
N SER A 36 8.17 6.24 -3.51
CA SER A 36 9.57 6.38 -3.09
C SER A 36 9.74 6.52 -1.57
N ALA A 37 8.71 6.98 -0.85
CA ALA A 37 8.71 7.12 0.60
C ALA A 37 8.24 5.84 1.33
N LEU A 38 7.67 4.87 0.61
CA LEU A 38 7.17 3.64 1.21
C LEU A 38 8.32 2.69 1.57
N PRO A 39 8.22 1.99 2.72
CA PRO A 39 9.19 0.98 3.11
C PRO A 39 9.21 -0.19 2.10
N ASN A 40 10.21 -1.06 2.22
CA ASN A 40 10.28 -2.28 1.42
C ASN A 40 9.15 -3.24 1.82
N SER A 41 8.64 -4.00 0.85
CA SER A 41 7.68 -5.08 1.09
C SER A 41 8.30 -6.10 2.06
N GLY A 42 7.49 -6.64 2.97
CA GLY A 42 7.95 -7.61 3.98
C GLY A 42 6.79 -8.19 4.73
#